data_AF-A0A957FP01-F1
#
_entry.id   AF-A0A957FP01-F1
#
_cell.length_a   1.000
_cell.length_b   1.000
_cell.length_c   1.000
_cell.angle_alpha   90.00
_cell.angle_beta   90.00
_cell.angle_gamma   90.00
#
_symmetry.space_group_name_H-M   'P 1'
#
loop_
_entity.id
_entity.type
_entity.pdbx_description
1 polymer ?
#
loop_
_entity_poly.entity_id
_entity_poly.type
_entity_poly.pdbx_seq_one_letter_code
_entity_poly.pdbx_strand_id
1 'polypeptide(L)' 'MDEDIEMDLIAETDNFSVVRTKDENGTLYHVEMGGVSLHLEPEDWEELIILIKSADA' A
#
# COMPACT_ATOMS: atom_id res chain seq x y z
N MET A 1 -14.99 -18.94 -3.98
CA MET A 1 -13.66 -19.53 -3.79
C MET A 1 -12.92 -18.48 -3.02
N ASP A 2 -12.50 -18.79 -1.80
CA ASP A 2 -11.58 -17.91 -1.08
C ASP A 2 -10.27 -17.98 -1.86
N GLU A 3 -10.04 -17.01 -2.73
CA GLU A 3 -8.70 -16.78 -3.25
C GLU A 3 -7.83 -16.50 -2.03
N ASP A 4 -6.76 -17.27 -1.84
CA ASP A 4 -5.82 -17.11 -0.73
C ASP A 4 -5.09 -15.76 -0.90
N ILE A 5 -5.76 -14.67 -0.54
CA ILE A 5 -5.20 -13.32 -0.55
C ILE A 5 -4.28 -13.22 0.67
N GLU A 6 -2.98 -13.19 0.42
CA GLU A 6 -1.99 -12.91 1.45
C GLU A 6 -2.03 -11.41 1.76
N MET A 7 -2.31 -11.04 3.01
CA MET A 7 -2.34 -9.66 3.48
C MET A 7 -1.20 -9.41 4.49
N ASP A 8 -0.47 -8.31 4.29
CA ASP A 8 0.67 -7.92 5.13
C ASP A 8 0.58 -6.43 5.48
N LEU A 9 0.50 -6.11 6.79
CA LEU A 9 0.53 -4.73 7.28
C LEU A 9 1.99 -4.25 7.29
N ILE A 10 2.33 -3.34 6.37
CA ILE A 10 3.70 -2.85 6.19
C ILE A 10 4.03 -1.78 7.22
N ALA A 11 3.11 -0.84 7.44
CA ALA A 11 3.29 0.28 8.35
C ALA A 11 1.94 0.80 8.85
N GLU A 12 1.92 1.29 10.08
CA GLU A 12 0.75 1.94 10.67
C GLU A 12 1.21 3.10 11.56
N THR A 13 0.46 4.19 11.51
CA THR A 13 0.54 5.36 12.38
C THR A 13 -0.87 5.69 12.86
N ASP A 14 -1.01 6.72 13.71
CA ASP A 14 -2.32 7.11 14.26
C ASP A 14 -3.39 7.41 13.19
N ASN A 15 -3.00 7.85 11.99
CA ASN A 15 -3.94 8.28 10.94
C ASN A 15 -3.73 7.61 9.57
N PHE A 16 -2.67 6.81 9.43
CA PHE A 16 -2.27 6.24 8.15
C PHE A 16 -1.84 4.79 8.31
N SER A 17 -2.25 3.92 7.39
CA SER A 17 -1.72 2.56 7.29
C SER A 17 -1.38 2.19 5.86
N VAL A 18 -0.40 1.31 5.72
CA VAL A 18 0.00 0.71 4.45
C VAL A 18 -0.16 -0.80 4.57
N VAL A 19 -1.00 -1.37 3.71
CA VAL A 19 -1.25 -2.81 3.62
C VAL A 19 -0.82 -3.28 2.24
N ARG A 20 -0.16 -4.43 2.16
CA ARG A 20 0.10 -5.12 0.89
C ARG A 20 -0.79 -6.34 0.80
N THR A 21 -1.45 -6.50 -0.34
CA THR A 21 -2.16 -7.73 -0.69
C THR A 21 -1.46 -8.42 -1.83
N LYS A 22 -1.43 -9.75 -1.82
CA LYS A 22 -0.90 -10.56 -2.91
C LYS A 22 -1.84 -11.72 -3.22
N ASP A 23 -2.12 -11.90 -4.50
CA ASP A 23 -2.98 -12.96 -5.03
C ASP A 23 -2.37 -13.56 -6.32
N GLU A 24 -3.18 -14.28 -7.11
CA GLU A 24 -2.76 -14.85 -8.40
C GLU A 24 -2.51 -13.79 -9.50
N ASN A 25 -3.07 -12.59 -9.35
CA ASN A 25 -2.96 -11.50 -10.32
C ASN A 25 -1.76 -10.60 -10.06
N GLY A 26 -1.26 -10.57 -8.81
CA GLY A 26 -0.05 -9.84 -8.49
C GLY A 26 -0.02 -9.31 -7.07
N THR A 27 0.59 -8.14 -6.90
CA THR A 27 0.75 -7.47 -5.61
C THR A 27 0.20 -6.07 -5.70
N LEU A 28 -0.65 -5.68 -4.76
CA LEU A 28 -1.17 -4.33 -4.64
C LEU A 28 -0.81 -3.74 -3.28
N TYR A 29 -0.55 -2.44 -3.27
CA TYR A 29 -0.32 -1.66 -2.07
C TYR A 29 -1.52 -0.75 -1.82
N HIS A 30 -1.97 -0.72 -0.57
CA HIS A 30 -3.13 0.02 -0.11
C HIS A 30 -2.66 1.04 0.92
N VAL A 31 -2.83 2.33 0.64
CA VAL A 31 -2.57 3.42 1.59
C VAL A 31 -3.89 3.95 2.10
N GLU A 32 -4.19 3.67 3.36
CA GLU A 32 -5.43 4.10 4.02
C GLU A 32 -5.21 5.43 4.74
N MET A 33 -6.07 6.40 4.46
CA MET A 33 -5.99 7.79 4.95
C MET A 33 -7.34 8.26 5.52
N GLY A 34 -7.97 7.42 6.34
CA GLY A 34 -9.24 7.68 7.05
C GLY A 34 -10.48 7.78 6.15
N GLY A 35 -10.50 8.72 5.20
CA GLY A 35 -11.60 8.94 4.24
C GLY A 35 -11.25 8.62 2.78
N VAL A 36 -9.99 8.25 2.52
CA VAL A 36 -9.49 7.90 1.18
C VAL A 36 -8.58 6.69 1.31
N SER A 37 -8.70 5.76 0.34
CA SER A 37 -7.74 4.69 0.12
C SER A 37 -7.09 4.86 -1.25
N LEU A 38 -5.78 4.66 -1.34
CA LEU A 38 -5.06 4.56 -2.60
C LEU A 38 -4.70 3.10 -2.86
N HIS A 39 -5.10 2.58 -4.03
CA HIS A 39 -4.69 1.28 -4.52
C HIS A 39 -3.62 1.48 -5.59
N LEU A 40 -2.44 0.91 -5.36
CA LEU A 40 -1.26 1.15 -6.19
C LEU A 40 -0.68 -0.18 -6.66
N GLU A 41 -0.41 -0.24 -7.96
CA GLU A 41 0.45 -1.26 -8.53
C GLU A 41 1.89 -1.09 -8.02
N PRO A 42 2.75 -2.13 -8.10
CA PRO A 42 4.10 -2.08 -7.54
C PRO A 42 4.95 -0.92 -8.06
N GLU A 43 4.78 -0.52 -9.33
CA GLU A 43 5.51 0.60 -9.95
C GLU A 43 5.09 1.95 -9.37
N ASP A 44 3.79 2.20 -9.24
CA ASP A 44 3.27 3.44 -8.66
C ASP A 44 3.61 3.56 -7.17
N TRP A 45 3.61 2.42 -6.45
CA TRP A 45 4.03 2.36 -5.06
C TRP A 45 5.50 2.76 -4.88
N GLU A 46 6.39 2.28 -5.75
CA GLU A 46 7.80 2.64 -5.72
C GLU A 46 8.00 4.15 -5.91
N GLU A 47 7.36 4.73 -6.93
CA GLU A 47 7.43 6.16 -7.20
C GLU A 47 6.85 7.01 -6.06
N LEU A 48 5.75 6.58 -5.44
CA LEU A 48 5.18 7.27 -4.26
C LEU A 48 6.16 7.27 -3.09
N ILE A 49 6.84 6.15 -2.81
CA ILE A 49 7.84 6.07 -1.75
C ILE A 49 9.03 7.00 -2.05
N ILE A 50 9.49 7.06 -3.30
CA ILE A 50 10.55 7.99 -3.71
C ILE A 50 10.11 9.44 -3.46
N LEU A 51 8.88 9.80 -3.86
CA LEU A 51 8.33 11.14 -3.64
C LEU A 51 8.29 11.51 -2.16
N ILE A 52 7.72 10.66 -1.30
CA ILE A 52 7.59 10.93 0.14
C ILE A 52 8.96 11.09 0.79
N LYS A 53 9.91 10.19 0.50
CA LYS A 53 11.28 10.29 1.03
C LYS A 53 12.00 11.55 0.57
N SER A 54 11.71 12.00 -0.64
CA SER A 54 12.30 13.23 -1.19
C SER A 54 11.66 14.50 -0.60
N ALA A 55 10.48 14.39 0.00
CA ALA A 55 9.79 15.50 0.66
C ALA A 55 10.18 15.67 2.14
N ASP A 56 10.98 14.75 2.70
CA ASP A 56 11.55 14.86 4.05
C ASP A 56 12.58 16.01 4.07
N ALA A 57 12.22 17.13 4.69
CA ALA A 57 12.93 18.42 4.62
C ALA A 57 13.79 18.73 5.85
#